data_AF-A0A444ZA75-F1
#
_entry.id   AF-A0A444ZA75-F1
#
_cell.length_a   1.000
_cell.length_b   1.000
_cell.length_c   1.000
_cell.angle_alpha   90.00
_cell.angle_beta   90.00
_cell.angle_gamma   90.00
#
_symmetry.space_group_name_H-M   'P 1'
#
loop_
_entity.id
_entity.type
_entity.pdbx_description
1 polymer ?
#
loop_
_entity_poly.entity_id
_entity_poly.type
_entity_poly.pdbx_seq_one_letter_code
_entity_poly.pdbx_strand_id
1 'polypeptide(L)'
;MASNCNKSFANSYLLLMPEEASLLDLVRILFSRNIGHRKCLESHSGEKTVERSFKRRFLIVVSILLQKLLMAVSKPLAFLGSFIEMFINTLNLNGGLFSTLLHLLTGKLVVPDRKSSKFLSFIGNLDYRMRLGTMKREDCRYYVYLAMMASKASYENEAFLEDIVTNKWEMEYVGFYNCWNGKDQKDKSTVEIQM
;
A
#
# COMPACT_ATOMS: atom_id res chain seq x y z
N MET A 1 17.68 17.97 -5.30
CA MET A 1 18.09 18.53 -4.01
C MET A 1 17.87 17.45 -2.97
N ALA A 2 18.95 16.95 -2.36
CA ALA A 2 18.85 15.88 -1.36
C ALA A 2 18.20 16.43 -0.08
N SER A 3 17.10 15.80 0.34
CA SER A 3 16.44 16.08 1.62
C SER A 3 17.41 15.77 2.76
N ASN A 4 17.63 16.74 3.64
CA ASN A 4 18.49 16.60 4.81
C ASN A 4 17.73 15.81 5.89
N CYS A 5 17.61 14.50 5.72
CA CYS A 5 17.01 13.62 6.73
C CYS A 5 17.84 13.64 8.01
N ASN A 6 17.20 13.86 9.16
CA ASN A 6 17.82 13.72 10.47
C ASN A 6 18.12 12.23 10.73
N LYS A 7 19.41 11.85 10.73
CA LYS A 7 19.88 10.45 10.83
C LYS A 7 20.21 10.03 12.27
N SER A 8 19.67 10.74 13.26
CA SER A 8 19.88 10.46 14.70
C SER A 8 19.09 9.26 15.24
N PHE A 9 18.37 8.51 14.39
CA PHE A 9 17.58 7.35 14.83
C PHE A 9 18.44 6.14 15.23
N ALA A 10 19.69 6.05 14.78
CA ALA A 10 20.58 4.92 15.11
C ALA A 10 22.06 5.31 15.12
N ASN A 11 22.80 4.79 16.11
CA ASN A 11 24.26 4.93 16.23
C ASN A 11 25.05 4.19 15.14
N SER A 12 24.40 3.23 14.46
CA SER A 12 24.96 2.50 13.32
C SER A 12 23.84 2.08 12.37
N TYR A 13 23.92 2.46 11.10
CA TYR A 13 22.94 2.09 10.08
C TYR A 13 23.63 1.81 8.74
N LEU A 14 22.93 1.03 7.91
CA LEU A 14 23.25 0.80 6.49
C LEU A 14 21.97 1.01 5.67
N LEU A 15 21.89 2.12 4.96
CA LEU A 15 20.78 2.45 4.08
C LEU A 15 21.09 1.95 2.66
N LEU A 16 20.13 1.24 2.08
CA LEU A 16 20.21 0.71 0.71
C LEU A 16 19.34 1.58 -0.20
N MET A 17 19.94 2.11 -1.27
CA MET A 17 19.23 2.88 -2.29
C MET A 17 19.19 2.07 -3.59
N PRO A 18 18.20 1.16 -3.74
CA PRO A 18 18.15 0.22 -4.86
C PRO A 18 17.92 0.89 -6.21
N GLU A 19 17.34 2.10 -6.22
CA GLU A 19 17.12 2.91 -7.44
C GLU A 19 18.44 3.32 -8.10
N GLU A 20 19.46 3.62 -7.30
CA GLU A 20 20.76 4.08 -7.78
C GLU A 20 21.74 2.93 -8.04
N ALA A 21 21.37 1.70 -7.70
CA ALA A 21 22.24 0.53 -7.84
C ALA A 21 22.31 0.05 -9.29
N SER A 22 23.50 0.06 -9.90
CA SER A 22 23.71 -0.62 -11.19
C SER A 22 23.99 -2.11 -10.99
N LEU A 23 23.81 -2.93 -12.04
CA LEU A 23 24.20 -4.35 -12.00
C LEU A 23 25.71 -4.52 -11.75
N LEU A 24 26.53 -3.60 -12.27
CA LEU A 24 27.98 -3.57 -12.03
C LEU A 24 28.30 -3.30 -10.56
N ASP A 25 27.52 -2.45 -9.89
CA ASP A 25 27.68 -2.21 -8.46
C ASP A 25 27.42 -3.49 -7.67
N LEU A 26 26.39 -4.27 -8.03
CA LEU A 26 26.09 -5.54 -7.37
C LEU A 26 27.22 -6.56 -7.51
N VAL A 27 27.73 -6.75 -8.73
CA VAL A 27 28.89 -7.64 -8.98
C VAL A 27 30.09 -7.17 -8.16
N ARG A 28 30.37 -5.86 -8.16
CA ARG A 28 31.46 -5.30 -7.37
C ARG A 28 31.22 -5.45 -5.87
N ILE A 29 29.99 -5.36 -5.34
CA ILE A 29 29.71 -5.57 -3.90
C ILE A 29 30.02 -7.02 -3.55
N LEU A 30 29.66 -7.96 -4.42
CA LEU A 30 29.88 -9.38 -4.17
C LEU A 30 31.38 -9.71 -4.06
N PHE A 31 32.20 -9.18 -4.97
CA PHE A 31 33.63 -9.52 -5.06
C PHE A 31 34.58 -8.55 -4.32
N SER A 32 34.19 -7.30 -4.08
CA SER A 32 35.03 -6.32 -3.35
C SER A 32 34.76 -6.33 -1.86
N ARG A 33 35.81 -6.20 -1.05
CA ARG A 33 35.68 -6.02 0.41
C ARG A 33 35.25 -4.61 0.80
N ASN A 34 35.47 -3.64 -0.08
CA ASN A 34 35.14 -2.25 0.17
C ASN A 34 33.75 -1.93 -0.42
N ILE A 35 32.81 -1.59 0.46
CA ILE A 35 31.41 -1.31 0.11
C ILE A 35 31.10 0.19 0.19
N GLY A 36 31.85 0.97 0.97
CA GLY A 36 31.49 2.34 1.38
C GLY A 36 31.54 3.44 0.33
N HIS A 37 32.00 3.17 -0.89
CA HIS A 37 32.14 4.18 -1.95
C HIS A 37 31.06 4.01 -3.05
N ARG A 38 29.80 3.83 -2.68
CA ARG A 38 28.75 3.51 -3.67
C ARG A 38 27.52 4.36 -3.44
N LYS A 39 27.00 4.92 -4.53
CA LYS A 39 25.74 5.67 -4.53
C LYS A 39 24.60 4.85 -3.94
N CYS A 40 24.57 3.53 -4.19
CA CYS A 40 23.53 2.66 -3.66
C CYS A 40 23.62 2.30 -2.16
N LEU A 41 24.66 2.74 -1.44
CA LEU A 41 24.85 2.42 -0.02
C LEU A 41 25.26 3.65 0.78
N GLU A 42 24.49 3.97 1.81
CA GLU A 42 24.85 4.99 2.78
C GLU A 42 25.05 4.37 4.16
N SER A 43 26.15 4.72 4.84
CA SER A 43 26.47 4.19 6.17
C SER A 43 26.94 5.29 7.10
N HIS A 44 26.63 5.17 8.39
CA HIS A 44 27.06 6.11 9.45
C HIS A 44 28.58 6.38 9.45
N SER A 45 29.40 5.39 9.08
CA SER A 45 30.86 5.43 9.23
C SER A 45 31.63 6.02 8.03
N GLY A 46 31.02 6.85 7.17
CA GLY A 46 31.72 7.67 6.15
C GLY A 46 32.97 7.05 5.52
N GLU A 47 32.84 6.54 4.29
CA GLU A 47 33.96 6.21 3.37
C GLU A 47 34.69 4.87 3.57
N LYS A 48 34.59 4.18 4.73
CA LYS A 48 35.33 2.90 4.97
C LYS A 48 34.51 1.75 5.57
N THR A 49 33.35 1.42 5.00
CA THR A 49 32.68 0.14 5.32
C THR A 49 33.36 -1.03 4.61
N VAL A 50 34.21 -1.74 5.36
CA VAL A 50 34.86 -2.97 4.91
C VAL A 50 34.08 -4.17 5.44
N GLU A 51 33.25 -4.78 4.58
CA GLU A 51 32.58 -6.02 4.93
C GLU A 51 33.46 -7.20 4.56
N ARG A 52 34.04 -7.91 5.55
CA ARG A 52 34.94 -9.05 5.26
C ARG A 52 34.20 -10.33 4.90
N SER A 53 32.97 -10.50 5.38
CA SER A 53 32.19 -11.73 5.21
C SER A 53 31.48 -11.78 3.86
N PHE A 54 31.83 -12.76 3.02
CA PHE A 54 31.14 -13.00 1.75
C PHE A 54 29.64 -13.22 1.95
N LYS A 55 29.23 -13.93 3.02
CA LYS A 55 27.81 -14.16 3.34
C LYS A 55 27.04 -12.84 3.50
N ARG A 56 27.61 -11.86 4.19
CA ARG A 56 26.97 -10.55 4.37
C ARG A 56 26.89 -9.77 3.06
N ARG A 57 27.93 -9.81 2.22
CA ARG A 57 27.89 -9.17 0.89
C ARG A 57 26.84 -9.79 -0.01
N PHE A 58 26.75 -11.12 -0.01
CA PHE A 58 25.73 -11.84 -0.74
C PHE A 58 24.33 -11.45 -0.29
N LEU A 59 24.07 -11.37 1.03
CA LEU A 59 22.79 -10.91 1.57
C LEU A 59 22.45 -9.47 1.15
N ILE A 60 23.43 -8.55 1.14
CA ILE A 60 23.24 -7.17 0.65
C ILE A 60 22.81 -7.19 -0.82
N VAL A 61 23.51 -7.96 -1.66
CA VAL A 61 23.19 -8.07 -3.10
C VAL A 61 21.80 -8.66 -3.30
N VAL A 62 21.46 -9.76 -2.62
CA VAL A 62 20.12 -10.37 -2.68
C VAL A 62 19.04 -9.40 -2.22
N SER A 63 19.30 -8.62 -1.16
CA SER A 63 18.36 -7.62 -0.65
C SER A 63 18.10 -6.52 -1.68
N ILE A 64 19.13 -5.99 -2.33
CA ILE A 64 18.98 -4.97 -3.40
C ILE A 64 18.24 -5.56 -4.60
N LEU A 65 18.56 -6.80 -5.00
CA LEU A 65 17.86 -7.49 -6.09
C LEU A 65 16.38 -7.69 -5.78
N LEU A 66 16.05 -8.11 -4.55
CA LEU A 66 14.67 -8.27 -4.10
C LEU A 66 13.93 -6.94 -4.08
N GLN A 67 14.54 -5.86 -3.57
CA GLN A 67 13.95 -4.52 -3.62
C GLN A 67 13.71 -4.05 -5.06
N LYS A 68 14.65 -4.30 -5.98
CA LYS A 68 14.47 -4.01 -7.41
C LYS A 68 13.33 -4.81 -8.03
N LEU A 69 13.22 -6.09 -7.68
CA LEU A 69 12.11 -6.93 -8.12
C LEU A 69 10.77 -6.36 -7.61
N LEU A 70 10.68 -6.03 -6.32
CA LEU A 70 9.49 -5.44 -5.71
C LEU A 70 9.09 -4.10 -6.38
N MET A 71 10.06 -3.24 -6.66
CA MET A 71 9.82 -1.99 -7.41
C MET A 71 9.41 -2.24 -8.86
N ALA A 72 9.95 -3.28 -9.51
CA ALA A 72 9.56 -3.63 -10.87
C ALA A 72 8.12 -4.17 -10.93
N VAL A 73 7.69 -4.94 -9.93
CA VAL A 73 6.33 -5.49 -9.87
C VAL A 73 5.31 -4.52 -9.25
N SER A 74 5.72 -3.43 -8.61
CA SER A 74 4.80 -2.51 -7.94
C SER A 74 3.78 -1.88 -8.90
N LYS A 75 4.24 -1.35 -10.04
CA LYS A 75 3.38 -0.76 -11.07
C LYS A 75 2.42 -1.76 -11.72
N PRO A 76 2.87 -2.94 -12.21
CA PRO A 76 1.93 -3.90 -12.78
C PRO A 76 0.97 -4.46 -11.72
N LEU A 77 1.39 -4.60 -10.46
CA LEU A 77 0.51 -5.03 -9.38
C LEU A 77 -0.53 -3.96 -9.03
N ALA A 78 -0.15 -2.68 -9.00
CA ALA A 78 -1.09 -1.57 -8.83
C ALA A 78 -2.10 -1.49 -9.98
N PHE A 79 -1.65 -1.68 -11.22
CA PHE A 79 -2.54 -1.78 -12.38
C PHE A 79 -3.48 -2.97 -12.25
N LEU A 80 -2.98 -4.14 -11.86
CA LEU A 80 -3.79 -5.34 -11.66
C LEU A 80 -4.86 -5.13 -10.59
N GLY A 81 -4.51 -4.54 -9.44
CA GLY A 81 -5.48 -4.20 -8.39
C GLY A 81 -6.57 -3.26 -8.91
N SER A 82 -6.16 -2.18 -9.58
CA SER A 82 -7.06 -1.22 -10.23
C SER A 82 -7.98 -1.88 -11.28
N PHE A 83 -7.46 -2.83 -12.05
CA PHE A 83 -8.23 -3.59 -13.03
C PHE A 83 -9.25 -4.52 -12.35
N ILE A 84 -8.83 -5.26 -11.31
CA ILE A 84 -9.70 -6.16 -10.57
C ILE A 84 -10.86 -5.39 -9.92
N GLU A 85 -10.58 -4.25 -9.29
CA GLU A 85 -11.62 -3.40 -8.69
C GLU A 85 -12.61 -2.89 -9.75
N MET A 86 -12.11 -2.35 -10.86
CA MET A 86 -12.99 -1.92 -11.96
C MET A 86 -13.81 -3.06 -12.51
N PHE A 87 -13.21 -4.24 -12.69
CA PHE A 87 -13.88 -5.42 -13.20
C PHE A 87 -15.02 -5.84 -12.26
N ILE A 88 -14.73 -6.08 -10.97
CA ILE A 88 -15.74 -6.52 -10.00
C ILE A 88 -16.86 -5.48 -9.84
N ASN A 89 -16.53 -4.19 -9.75
CA ASN A 89 -17.55 -3.14 -9.65
C ASN A 89 -18.42 -3.06 -10.90
N THR A 90 -17.84 -3.26 -12.08
CA THR A 90 -18.62 -3.33 -13.34
C THR A 90 -19.61 -4.48 -13.29
N LEU A 91 -19.18 -5.66 -12.82
CA LEU A 91 -20.08 -6.80 -12.65
C LEU A 91 -21.22 -6.49 -11.68
N ASN A 92 -20.90 -5.90 -10.53
CA ASN A 92 -21.89 -5.59 -9.49
C ASN A 92 -22.93 -4.57 -9.97
N LEU A 93 -22.51 -3.51 -10.67
CA LEU A 93 -23.43 -2.48 -11.17
C LEU A 93 -24.34 -2.98 -12.31
N ASN A 94 -23.91 -3.98 -13.07
CA ASN A 94 -24.65 -4.49 -14.21
C ASN A 94 -25.43 -5.78 -13.91
N GLY A 95 -25.47 -6.27 -12.67
CA GLY A 95 -26.25 -7.46 -12.30
C GLY A 95 -25.54 -8.80 -12.53
N GLY A 96 -24.20 -8.80 -12.51
CA GLY A 96 -23.35 -9.99 -12.60
C GLY A 96 -22.76 -10.25 -14.00
N LEU A 97 -21.95 -11.32 -14.12
CA LEU A 97 -21.16 -11.64 -15.33
C LEU A 97 -22.01 -11.72 -16.62
N PHE A 98 -23.08 -12.51 -16.59
CA PHE A 98 -23.91 -12.73 -17.77
C PHE A 98 -24.64 -11.45 -18.22
N SER A 99 -25.23 -10.74 -17.26
CA SER A 99 -25.92 -9.47 -17.53
C SER A 99 -24.95 -8.39 -18.04
N THR A 100 -23.75 -8.31 -17.47
CA THR A 100 -22.70 -7.39 -17.94
C THR A 100 -22.31 -7.67 -19.39
N LEU A 101 -22.16 -8.95 -19.78
CA LEU A 101 -21.86 -9.33 -21.16
C LEU A 101 -22.99 -8.93 -22.12
N LEU A 102 -24.25 -9.13 -21.72
CA LEU A 102 -25.40 -8.70 -22.52
C LEU A 102 -25.48 -7.17 -22.65
N HIS A 103 -25.22 -6.42 -21.56
CA HIS A 103 -25.17 -4.97 -21.58
C HIS A 103 -24.03 -4.44 -22.46
N LEU A 104 -22.88 -5.12 -22.48
CA LEU A 104 -21.78 -4.80 -23.39
C LEU A 104 -22.20 -4.98 -24.85
N LEU A 105 -22.83 -6.11 -25.20
CA LEU A 105 -23.29 -6.38 -26.57
C LEU A 105 -24.42 -5.46 -27.02
N THR A 106 -25.27 -5.01 -26.10
CA THR A 106 -26.40 -4.11 -26.39
C THR A 106 -26.08 -2.63 -26.25
N GLY A 107 -24.84 -2.27 -25.88
CA GLY A 107 -24.39 -0.89 -25.69
C GLY A 107 -24.97 -0.18 -24.45
N LYS A 108 -25.48 -0.94 -23.47
CA LYS A 108 -26.09 -0.45 -22.22
C LYS A 108 -25.18 -0.60 -21.00
N LEU A 109 -23.89 -0.80 -21.21
CA LEU A 109 -22.93 -1.05 -20.14
C LEU A 109 -22.79 0.17 -19.22
N VAL A 110 -23.07 -0.03 -17.93
CA VAL A 110 -22.81 0.99 -16.91
C VAL A 110 -21.36 0.86 -16.44
N VAL A 111 -20.56 1.92 -16.65
CA VAL A 111 -19.16 1.97 -16.22
C VAL A 111 -19.11 2.52 -14.78
N PRO A 112 -18.39 1.86 -13.85
CA PRO A 112 -18.30 2.31 -12.47
C PRO A 112 -17.48 3.61 -12.34
N ASP A 113 -17.97 4.55 -11.52
CA ASP A 113 -17.25 5.76 -11.13
C ASP A 113 -16.59 5.56 -9.76
N ARG A 114 -15.27 5.71 -9.70
CA ARG A 114 -14.46 5.53 -8.47
C ARG A 114 -14.81 6.49 -7.34
N LYS A 115 -15.42 7.63 -7.66
CA LYS A 115 -15.85 8.62 -6.66
C LYS A 115 -17.27 8.40 -6.19
N SER A 116 -17.97 7.40 -6.72
CA SER A 116 -19.33 7.08 -6.31
C SER A 116 -19.34 6.27 -5.02
N SER A 117 -20.36 6.50 -4.19
CA SER A 117 -20.67 5.64 -3.04
C SER A 117 -21.00 4.19 -3.43
N LYS A 118 -21.24 3.90 -4.71
CA LYS A 118 -21.45 2.53 -5.20
C LYS A 118 -20.15 1.79 -5.58
N PHE A 119 -19.03 2.49 -5.62
CA PHE A 119 -17.74 1.89 -5.92
C PHE A 119 -17.11 1.35 -4.64
N LEU A 120 -16.78 0.06 -4.65
CA LEU A 120 -16.10 -0.61 -3.55
C LEU A 120 -14.65 -0.93 -3.90
N SER A 121 -13.76 -0.81 -2.92
CA SER A 121 -12.41 -1.33 -3.00
C SER A 121 -12.40 -2.86 -3.12
N PHE A 122 -11.24 -3.45 -3.36
CA PHE A 122 -11.08 -4.90 -3.31
C PHE A 122 -11.55 -5.49 -1.97
N ILE A 123 -11.26 -4.80 -0.85
CA ILE A 123 -11.64 -5.23 0.51
C ILE A 123 -13.16 -5.15 0.69
N GLY A 124 -13.78 -4.06 0.25
CA GLY A 124 -15.23 -3.88 0.31
C GLY A 124 -15.99 -4.93 -0.51
N ASN A 125 -15.44 -5.35 -1.65
CA ASN A 125 -15.99 -6.44 -2.46
C ASN A 125 -15.83 -7.82 -1.81
N LEU A 126 -14.77 -8.03 -1.02
CA LEU A 126 -14.53 -9.29 -0.30
C LEU A 126 -15.45 -9.44 0.92
N ASP A 127 -15.78 -8.34 1.61
CA ASP A 127 -16.72 -8.35 2.74
C ASP A 127 -17.70 -7.16 2.72
N TYR A 128 -18.83 -7.37 2.03
CA TYR A 128 -19.91 -6.38 1.87
C TYR A 128 -20.67 -6.01 3.17
N ARG A 129 -20.44 -6.70 4.30
CA ARG A 129 -21.27 -6.56 5.50
C ARG A 129 -20.94 -5.29 6.29
N MET A 130 -21.62 -4.19 5.97
CA MET A 130 -21.29 -2.88 6.58
C MET A 130 -22.37 -2.36 7.53
N ARG A 131 -23.31 -3.21 7.96
CA ARG A 131 -24.42 -2.82 8.83
C ARG A 131 -24.11 -3.16 10.28
N LEU A 132 -24.19 -2.18 11.19
CA LEU A 132 -24.21 -2.42 12.64
C LEU A 132 -25.46 -3.19 13.10
N GLY A 133 -26.52 -3.21 12.27
CA GLY A 133 -27.76 -3.90 12.60
C GLY A 133 -28.46 -3.27 13.81
N THR A 134 -29.12 -4.09 14.62
CA THR A 134 -29.89 -3.65 15.80
C THR A 134 -29.04 -3.57 17.08
N MET A 135 -27.71 -3.61 16.97
CA MET A 135 -26.82 -3.57 18.13
C MET A 135 -26.89 -2.20 18.80
N LYS A 136 -27.22 -2.19 20.08
CA LYS A 136 -27.23 -0.97 20.88
C LYS A 136 -25.84 -0.71 21.46
N ARG A 137 -25.59 0.56 21.78
CA ARG A 137 -24.32 1.02 22.34
C ARG A 137 -23.98 0.38 23.69
N GLU A 138 -24.98 -0.10 24.43
CA GLU A 138 -24.77 -0.79 25.71
C GLU A 138 -24.27 -2.23 25.56
N ASP A 139 -24.34 -2.84 24.36
CA ASP A 139 -23.78 -4.17 24.11
C ASP A 139 -22.25 -4.07 24.10
N CYS A 140 -21.58 -4.92 24.88
CA CYS A 140 -20.12 -4.97 24.95
C CYS A 140 -19.46 -5.25 23.58
N ARG A 141 -20.18 -5.87 22.65
CA ARG A 141 -19.71 -6.16 21.29
C ARG A 141 -19.84 -4.97 20.35
N TYR A 142 -20.64 -3.96 20.68
CA TYR A 142 -20.93 -2.83 19.80
C TYR A 142 -19.65 -2.18 19.26
N TYR A 143 -18.74 -1.81 20.17
CA TYR A 143 -17.48 -1.18 19.80
C TYR A 143 -16.55 -2.12 19.01
N VAL A 144 -16.61 -3.43 19.27
CA VAL A 144 -15.84 -4.43 18.51
C VAL A 144 -16.32 -4.48 17.06
N TYR A 145 -17.64 -4.58 16.85
CA TYR A 145 -18.21 -4.57 15.50
C TYR A 145 -17.99 -3.25 14.77
N LEU A 146 -18.18 -2.12 15.46
CA LEU A 146 -17.90 -0.80 14.90
C LEU A 146 -16.44 -0.66 14.48
N ALA A 147 -15.49 -1.07 15.34
CA ALA A 147 -14.07 -1.03 15.01
C ALA A 147 -13.72 -1.92 13.82
N MET A 148 -14.26 -3.14 13.74
CA MET A 148 -14.07 -4.04 12.59
C MET A 148 -14.64 -3.46 11.30
N MET A 149 -15.80 -2.82 11.34
CA MET A 149 -16.40 -2.17 10.18
C MET A 149 -15.64 -0.91 9.77
N ALA A 150 -15.21 -0.09 10.72
CA ALA A 150 -14.37 1.08 10.48
C ALA A 150 -13.02 0.71 9.84
N SER A 151 -12.37 -0.36 10.30
CA SER A 151 -11.08 -0.81 9.75
C SER A 151 -11.15 -1.28 8.30
N LYS A 152 -12.32 -1.74 7.83
CA LYS A 152 -12.50 -2.04 6.41
C LYS A 152 -13.02 -0.85 5.62
N ALA A 153 -13.89 -0.03 6.22
CA ALA A 153 -14.39 1.19 5.61
C ALA A 153 -13.25 2.15 5.26
N SER A 154 -12.14 2.16 6.02
CA SER A 154 -10.97 3.00 5.75
C SER A 154 -10.29 2.77 4.40
N TYR A 155 -10.61 1.68 3.70
CA TYR A 155 -10.12 1.42 2.33
C TYR A 155 -11.02 2.00 1.24
N GLU A 156 -12.19 2.51 1.60
CA GLU A 156 -13.21 2.98 0.68
C GLU A 156 -13.08 4.47 0.37
N ASN A 157 -13.77 4.90 -0.68
CA ASN A 157 -13.76 6.29 -1.10
C ASN A 157 -14.61 7.19 -0.18
N GLU A 158 -14.37 8.50 -0.26
CA GLU A 158 -15.07 9.52 0.55
C GLU A 158 -16.60 9.42 0.45
N ALA A 159 -17.17 9.31 -0.75
CA ALA A 159 -18.61 9.26 -0.92
C ALA A 159 -19.23 7.99 -0.32
N PHE A 160 -18.50 6.87 -0.35
CA PHE A 160 -18.89 5.64 0.35
C PHE A 160 -18.87 5.84 1.87
N LEU A 161 -17.82 6.47 2.40
CA LEU A 161 -17.67 6.74 3.82
C LEU A 161 -18.76 7.67 4.37
N GLU A 162 -19.09 8.72 3.63
CA GLU A 162 -20.17 9.63 3.99
C GLU A 162 -21.53 8.90 4.02
N ASP A 163 -21.82 8.06 3.02
CA ASP A 163 -23.06 7.27 2.98
C ASP A 163 -23.13 6.25 4.12
N ILE A 164 -22.03 5.51 4.39
CA ILE A 164 -22.06 4.46 5.40
C ILE A 164 -22.20 5.03 6.81
N VAL A 165 -21.45 6.08 7.14
CA VAL A 165 -21.45 6.68 8.48
C VAL A 165 -22.80 7.34 8.75
N THR A 166 -23.29 8.14 7.80
CA THR A 166 -24.54 8.89 7.97
C THR A 166 -25.76 7.99 7.88
N ASN A 167 -25.87 7.18 6.82
CA ASN A 167 -27.12 6.49 6.48
C ASN A 167 -27.18 5.04 6.99
N LYS A 168 -26.06 4.39 7.31
CA LYS A 168 -26.05 2.99 7.80
C LYS A 168 -25.67 2.86 9.26
N TRP A 169 -24.78 3.71 9.76
CA TRP A 169 -24.37 3.69 11.16
C TRP A 169 -25.09 4.74 11.99
N GLU A 170 -25.81 5.67 11.34
CA GLU A 170 -26.57 6.75 11.98
C GLU A 170 -25.66 7.61 12.88
N MET A 171 -24.45 7.91 12.38
CA MET A 171 -23.42 8.68 13.06
C MET A 171 -23.11 9.97 12.28
N GLU A 172 -22.50 10.92 12.98
CA GLU A 172 -22.02 12.15 12.35
C GLU A 172 -20.76 11.89 11.52
N TYR A 173 -20.83 12.22 10.23
CA TYR A 173 -19.66 12.20 9.36
C TYR A 173 -18.83 13.47 9.55
N VAL A 174 -17.62 13.31 10.09
CA VAL A 174 -16.72 14.44 10.43
C VAL A 174 -15.92 14.93 9.22
N GLY A 175 -15.47 14.01 8.36
CA GLY A 175 -14.69 14.35 7.17
C GLY A 175 -13.82 13.20 6.67
N PHE A 176 -13.25 13.40 5.48
CA PHE A 176 -12.33 12.46 4.86
C PHE A 176 -10.88 12.92 5.07
N TYR A 177 -10.07 12.06 5.68
CA TYR A 177 -8.67 12.36 5.93
C TYR A 177 -7.78 11.32 5.25
N ASN A 178 -6.89 11.81 4.38
CA ASN A 178 -5.80 10.98 3.86
C ASN A 178 -4.72 10.89 4.94
N CYS A 179 -4.90 9.95 5.87
CA CYS A 179 -3.95 9.64 6.91
C CYS A 179 -2.76 8.89 6.29
N TRP A 180 -1.86 9.65 5.68
CA TRP A 180 -0.57 9.16 5.22
C TRP A 180 0.48 9.41 6.29
N ASN A 181 1.32 8.41 6.58
CA ASN A 181 2.52 8.61 7.39
C ASN A 181 3.54 9.40 6.56
N GLY A 182 3.42 10.73 6.61
CA GLY A 182 4.30 11.64 5.90
C GLY A 182 5.69 11.69 6.52
N LYS A 183 6.69 11.34 5.73
CA LYS A 183 7.73 12.28 5.26
C LYS A 183 8.17 11.88 3.85
N ASP A 184 7.93 12.77 2.89
CA ASP A 184 8.59 12.90 1.58
C ASP A 184 9.43 11.71 1.09
N GLN A 185 8.79 10.58 0.80
CA GLN A 185 9.37 9.54 -0.02
C GLN A 185 8.33 9.12 -1.06
N LYS A 186 8.57 9.58 -2.30
CA LYS A 186 8.14 8.82 -3.47
C LYS A 186 8.61 7.38 -3.27
N ASP A 187 7.65 6.45 -3.32
CA ASP A 187 7.81 5.06 -3.74
C ASP A 187 8.41 3.97 -2.82
N LYS A 188 8.45 4.05 -1.48
CA LYS A 188 8.84 2.87 -0.65
C LYS A 188 8.04 2.67 0.63
N SER A 189 7.40 1.50 0.73
CA SER A 189 6.62 1.03 1.87
C SER A 189 7.53 0.47 2.97
N THR A 190 7.38 0.96 4.20
CA THR A 190 7.75 0.20 5.41
C THR A 190 6.79 0.59 6.54
N VAL A 191 6.32 -0.43 7.28
CA VAL A 191 5.38 -0.31 8.39
C VAL A 191 6.19 -0.29 9.68
N GLU A 192 6.06 0.77 10.49
CA GLU A 192 6.43 0.75 11.90
C GLU A 192 5.19 0.52 12.76
N ILE A 193 5.22 -0.53 13.57
CA ILE A 193 4.24 -0.80 14.62
C ILE A 193 4.87 -0.30 15.92
N GLN A 194 4.35 0.79 16.48
CA GLN A 194 4.63 1.13 17.88
C GLN A 194 3.63 0.38 18.77
N MET A 195 4.17 -0.42 19.69
CA MET A 195 3.46 -0.93 20.87
C MET A 195 3.35 0.16 21.93
#